data_AF-A0A7K2VK82-F1
#
_entry.id   AF-A0A7K2VK82-F1
#
_cell.length_a   1.000
_cell.length_b   1.000
_cell.length_c   1.000
_cell.angle_alpha   90.00
_cell.angle_beta   90.00
_cell.angle_gamma   90.00
#
_symmetry.space_group_name_H-M   'P 1'
#
loop_
_entity.id
_entity.type
_entity.pdbx_description
1 polymer ?
#
loop_
_entity_poly.entity_id
_entity_poly.type
_entity_poly.pdbx_seq_one_letter_code
_entity_poly.pdbx_strand_id
1 'polypeptide(L)'
;AVEPGAVVLDDGARLPSGAVVVGIGAHPATGWLAGSGIALGPHGEVLADDRLRTSAEDVYAVGDCTSFPSARYAERLLVHHWDNALQGPRTVAADILGEEAAPYDPVPYFWSEQFGRFVQYAGHHAAADRTVWRGDPADPAWTVCWLREGRLVALLAVGRPRDLAQGRRLIEAGRLMDADALRDPALPLKQAVAG
;
A
#
# COMPACT_ATOMS: atom_id res chain seq x y z
N ALA A 1 11.58 24.69 -13.86
CA ALA A 1 12.59 24.04 -14.73
C ALA A 1 13.89 23.80 -13.97
N VAL A 2 14.70 22.82 -14.36
CA VAL A 2 16.06 22.64 -13.81
C VAL A 2 17.04 23.25 -14.80
N GLU A 3 17.84 24.21 -14.35
CA GLU A 3 18.84 24.93 -15.13
C GLU A 3 20.24 24.72 -14.51
N PRO A 4 21.33 24.98 -15.25
CA PRO A 4 22.67 24.97 -14.68
C PRO A 4 22.76 25.88 -13.43
N GLY A 5 23.00 25.26 -12.26
CA GLY A 5 23.18 25.95 -10.98
C GLY A 5 21.90 26.45 -10.30
N ALA A 6 20.70 26.16 -10.84
CA ALA A 6 19.45 26.63 -10.25
C ALA A 6 18.23 25.75 -10.57
N VAL A 7 17.24 25.79 -9.67
CA VAL A 7 15.87 25.36 -9.95
C VAL A 7 15.01 26.62 -10.12
N VAL A 8 14.26 26.68 -11.23
CA VAL A 8 13.30 27.75 -11.51
C VAL A 8 11.91 27.26 -11.12
N LEU A 9 11.28 27.94 -10.16
CA LEU A 9 9.91 27.68 -9.74
C LEU A 9 8.91 28.18 -10.80
N ASP A 10 7.65 27.77 -10.67
CA ASP A 10 6.57 28.15 -11.58
C ASP A 10 6.24 29.65 -11.53
N ASP A 11 6.48 30.31 -10.40
CA ASP A 11 6.39 31.76 -10.23
C ASP A 11 7.60 32.54 -10.80
N GLY A 12 8.59 31.83 -11.38
CA GLY A 12 9.81 32.40 -11.93
C GLY A 12 10.94 32.62 -10.92
N ALA A 13 10.73 32.34 -9.63
CA ALA A 13 11.79 32.42 -8.63
C ALA A 13 12.91 31.42 -8.94
N ARG A 14 14.15 31.81 -8.63
CA ARG A 14 15.36 31.02 -8.91
C ARG A 14 16.00 30.59 -7.60
N LEU A 15 16.07 29.29 -7.35
CA LEU A 15 16.72 28.70 -6.19
C LEU A 15 18.12 28.20 -6.59
N PRO A 16 19.22 28.80 -6.08
CA PRO A 16 20.56 28.27 -6.32
C PRO A 16 20.67 26.82 -5.86
N SER A 17 21.26 25.94 -6.67
CA SER A 17 21.36 24.51 -6.37
C SER A 17 22.61 23.90 -6.98
N GLY A 18 23.44 23.24 -6.17
CA GLY A 18 24.61 22.48 -6.63
C GLY A 18 24.28 21.05 -7.08
N ALA A 19 23.14 20.52 -6.63
CA ALA A 19 22.59 19.24 -7.02
C ALA A 19 21.06 19.28 -6.94
N VAL A 20 20.39 18.47 -7.76
CA VAL A 20 18.92 18.33 -7.77
C VAL A 20 18.59 16.84 -7.78
N VAL A 21 17.76 16.40 -6.84
CA VAL A 21 17.22 15.03 -6.80
C VAL A 21 15.75 15.10 -7.22
N VAL A 22 15.37 14.33 -8.24
CA VAL A 22 14.01 14.30 -8.78
C VAL A 22 13.34 12.99 -8.38
N GLY A 23 12.27 13.09 -7.59
CA GLY A 23 11.43 11.96 -7.20
C GLY A 23 9.96 12.34 -7.34
N ILE A 24 9.39 12.10 -8.53
CA ILE A 24 8.02 12.51 -8.91
C ILE A 24 7.09 11.31 -9.15
N GLY A 25 7.42 10.17 -8.56
CA GLY A 25 6.74 8.90 -8.76
C GLY A 25 7.50 7.95 -9.69
N ALA A 26 6.91 6.77 -9.89
CA ALA A 26 7.43 5.71 -10.74
C ALA A 26 6.31 5.19 -11.64
N HIS A 27 6.69 4.73 -12.84
CA HIS A 27 5.80 4.07 -13.77
C HIS A 27 6.24 2.61 -13.97
N PRO A 28 5.29 1.68 -14.15
CA PRO A 28 5.59 0.32 -14.59
C PRO A 28 6.51 0.29 -15.81
N ALA A 29 7.60 -0.48 -15.74
CA ALA A 29 8.56 -0.64 -16.83
C ALA A 29 8.09 -1.67 -17.86
N THR A 30 6.92 -1.44 -18.45
CA THR A 30 6.17 -2.39 -19.29
C THR A 30 6.15 -2.03 -20.77
N GLY A 31 6.85 -0.97 -21.18
CA GLY A 31 6.84 -0.50 -22.58
C GLY A 31 7.26 -1.56 -23.61
N TRP A 32 8.07 -2.55 -23.22
CA TRP A 32 8.49 -3.67 -24.06
C TRP A 32 7.35 -4.65 -24.39
N LEU A 33 6.22 -4.59 -23.67
CA LEU A 33 5.03 -5.42 -23.91
C LEU A 33 4.17 -4.90 -25.07
N ALA A 34 4.52 -3.76 -25.67
CA ALA A 34 3.79 -3.21 -26.81
C ALA A 34 3.68 -4.24 -27.94
N GLY A 35 2.45 -4.56 -28.35
CA GLY A 35 2.16 -5.54 -29.39
C GLY A 35 2.16 -7.01 -28.94
N SER A 36 2.41 -7.31 -27.66
CA SER A 36 2.41 -8.69 -27.14
C SER A 36 1.01 -9.30 -26.97
N GLY A 37 -0.04 -8.48 -26.93
CA GLY A 37 -1.40 -8.90 -26.60
C GLY A 37 -1.68 -9.01 -25.10
N ILE A 38 -0.70 -8.77 -24.23
CA ILE A 38 -0.89 -8.68 -22.78
C ILE A 38 -1.63 -7.38 -22.44
N ALA A 39 -2.73 -7.51 -21.70
CA ALA A 39 -3.57 -6.38 -21.29
C ALA A 39 -2.82 -5.47 -20.31
N LEU A 40 -2.79 -4.17 -20.63
CA LEU A 40 -2.21 -3.12 -19.80
C LEU A 40 -3.28 -2.14 -19.32
N GLY A 41 -3.10 -1.62 -18.11
CA GLY A 41 -3.97 -0.65 -17.49
C GLY A 41 -3.63 0.80 -17.84
N PRO A 42 -4.39 1.76 -17.29
CA PRO A 42 -4.21 3.18 -17.58
C PRO A 42 -2.86 3.75 -17.12
N HIS A 43 -2.16 3.09 -16.19
CA HIS A 43 -0.82 3.49 -15.74
C HIS A 43 0.30 2.69 -16.41
N GLY A 44 -0.04 1.84 -17.39
CA GLY A 44 0.89 0.94 -18.07
C GLY A 44 1.16 -0.36 -17.30
N GLU A 45 0.52 -0.59 -16.16
CA GLU A 45 0.66 -1.80 -15.38
C GLU A 45 0.02 -3.02 -16.08
N VAL A 46 0.55 -4.21 -15.87
CA VAL A 46 -0.04 -5.45 -16.34
C VAL A 46 -1.33 -5.74 -15.59
N LEU A 47 -2.39 -6.01 -16.34
CA LEU A 47 -3.69 -6.32 -15.77
C LEU A 47 -3.79 -7.81 -15.39
N ALA A 48 -3.29 -8.20 -14.22
CA ALA A 48 -3.44 -9.56 -13.72
C ALA A 48 -4.79 -9.82 -13.02
N ASP A 49 -5.22 -11.08 -12.98
CA ASP A 49 -6.37 -11.56 -12.21
C ASP A 49 -6.04 -11.76 -10.71
N ASP A 50 -6.96 -12.35 -9.95
CA ASP A 50 -6.77 -12.65 -8.51
C ASP A 50 -5.82 -13.83 -8.25
N ARG A 51 -5.24 -14.44 -9.29
CA ARG A 51 -4.18 -15.46 -9.24
C ARG A 51 -2.87 -14.95 -9.82
N LEU A 52 -2.80 -13.67 -10.16
CA LEU A 52 -1.65 -13.01 -10.78
C LEU A 52 -1.34 -13.53 -12.20
N ARG A 53 -2.32 -14.11 -12.88
CA ARG A 53 -2.25 -14.49 -14.30
C ARG A 53 -2.54 -13.27 -15.17
N THR A 54 -1.81 -13.13 -16.26
CA THR A 54 -2.08 -12.09 -17.26
C THR A 54 -3.19 -12.52 -18.22
N SER A 55 -3.49 -11.69 -19.23
CA SER A 55 -4.41 -12.07 -20.31
C SER A 55 -3.84 -13.09 -21.31
N ALA A 56 -2.55 -13.43 -21.21
CA ALA A 56 -1.92 -14.46 -22.01
C ALA A 56 -1.79 -15.78 -21.21
N GLU A 57 -2.04 -16.89 -21.88
CA GLU A 57 -1.92 -18.25 -21.30
C GLU A 57 -0.50 -18.49 -20.81
N ASP A 58 -0.37 -19.13 -19.64
CA ASP A 58 0.90 -19.44 -18.97
C ASP A 58 1.84 -18.25 -18.71
N VAL A 59 1.32 -17.02 -18.78
CA VAL A 59 2.07 -15.80 -18.47
C VAL A 59 1.51 -15.15 -17.21
N TYR A 60 2.40 -14.84 -16.27
CA TYR A 60 2.10 -14.27 -14.96
C TYR A 60 2.81 -12.92 -14.79
N ALA A 61 2.29 -12.08 -13.89
CA ALA A 61 2.91 -10.80 -13.55
C ALA A 61 2.93 -10.62 -12.03
N VAL A 62 4.02 -10.09 -11.48
CA VAL A 62 4.21 -9.88 -10.04
C VAL A 62 4.94 -8.57 -9.78
N GLY A 63 4.79 -8.04 -8.56
CA GLY A 63 5.49 -6.84 -8.11
C GLY A 63 5.00 -5.55 -8.74
N ASP A 64 5.86 -4.55 -8.81
CA ASP A 64 5.50 -3.16 -9.06
C ASP A 64 4.86 -2.91 -10.43
N CYS A 65 5.08 -3.79 -11.41
CA CYS A 65 4.48 -3.65 -12.73
C CYS A 65 3.06 -4.22 -12.82
N THR A 66 2.51 -4.76 -11.72
CA THR A 66 1.29 -5.57 -11.75
C THR A 66 0.22 -4.95 -10.86
N SER A 67 -0.98 -4.79 -11.43
CA SER A 67 -2.18 -4.58 -10.62
C SER A 67 -2.94 -5.89 -10.45
N PHE A 68 -3.82 -5.94 -9.47
CA PHE A 68 -4.67 -7.09 -9.17
C PHE A 68 -6.00 -6.63 -8.56
N PRO A 69 -7.11 -7.36 -8.76
CA PRO A 69 -8.35 -7.07 -8.06
C PRO A 69 -8.21 -7.41 -6.56
N SER A 70 -8.64 -6.52 -5.69
CA SER A 70 -8.77 -6.79 -4.26
C SER A 70 -10.23 -6.92 -3.87
N ALA A 71 -10.63 -8.12 -3.44
CA ALA A 71 -11.98 -8.35 -2.92
C ALA A 71 -12.21 -7.55 -1.63
N ARG A 72 -11.17 -7.45 -0.78
CA ARG A 72 -11.21 -6.67 0.47
C ARG A 72 -11.54 -5.19 0.27
N TYR A 73 -10.97 -4.57 -0.76
CA TYR A 73 -11.14 -3.14 -1.02
C TYR A 73 -12.16 -2.84 -2.13
N ALA A 74 -12.71 -3.89 -2.76
CA ALA A 74 -13.64 -3.80 -3.89
C ALA A 74 -13.10 -2.92 -5.04
N GLU A 75 -11.79 -2.95 -5.23
CA GLU A 75 -11.09 -2.15 -6.24
C GLU A 75 -9.87 -2.88 -6.78
N ARG A 76 -9.33 -2.38 -7.88
CA ARG A 76 -8.08 -2.88 -8.44
C ARG A 76 -6.90 -2.12 -7.84
N LEU A 77 -5.99 -2.83 -7.18
CA LEU A 77 -4.83 -2.24 -6.54
C LEU A 77 -3.60 -2.30 -7.45
N LEU A 78 -2.79 -1.23 -7.40
CA LEU A 78 -1.45 -1.17 -7.94
C LEU A 78 -0.51 -0.79 -6.79
N VAL A 79 0.37 -1.72 -6.39
CA VAL A 79 1.19 -1.58 -5.17
C VAL A 79 2.68 -1.64 -5.53
N HIS A 80 3.35 -0.49 -5.49
CA HIS A 80 4.79 -0.36 -5.77
C HIS A 80 5.63 -0.52 -4.49
N HIS A 81 5.73 -1.75 -3.99
CA HIS A 81 6.41 -1.97 -2.71
C HIS A 81 6.99 -3.38 -2.55
N TRP A 82 8.10 -3.46 -1.81
CA TRP A 82 8.87 -4.69 -1.62
C TRP A 82 8.05 -5.86 -1.06
N ASP A 83 7.12 -5.62 -0.12
CA ASP A 83 6.30 -6.70 0.44
C ASP A 83 5.37 -7.29 -0.63
N ASN A 84 4.77 -6.45 -1.48
CA ASN A 84 3.94 -6.90 -2.60
C ASN A 84 4.77 -7.75 -3.59
N ALA A 85 5.96 -7.25 -3.96
CA ALA A 85 6.89 -7.97 -4.83
C ALA A 85 7.42 -9.28 -4.21
N LEU A 86 7.49 -9.38 -2.88
CA LEU A 86 7.92 -10.59 -2.18
C LEU A 86 6.81 -11.63 -2.04
N GLN A 87 5.56 -11.20 -1.75
CA GLN A 87 4.46 -12.13 -1.50
C GLN A 87 3.87 -12.70 -2.80
N GLY A 88 3.70 -11.87 -3.83
CA GLY A 88 3.04 -12.24 -5.09
C GLY A 88 3.61 -13.51 -5.76
N PRO A 89 4.95 -13.67 -5.87
CA PRO A 89 5.56 -14.86 -6.47
C PRO A 89 5.14 -16.20 -5.83
N ARG A 90 4.72 -16.22 -4.57
CA ARG A 90 4.24 -17.44 -3.91
C ARG A 90 2.93 -17.94 -4.50
N THR A 91 2.00 -17.03 -4.81
CA THR A 91 0.74 -17.37 -5.47
C THR A 91 0.99 -17.93 -6.86
N VAL A 92 1.88 -17.29 -7.62
CA VAL A 92 2.26 -17.74 -8.97
C VAL A 92 2.92 -19.12 -8.94
N ALA A 93 3.87 -19.34 -8.02
CA ALA A 93 4.56 -20.62 -7.90
C ALA A 93 3.59 -21.77 -7.57
N ALA A 94 2.67 -21.56 -6.63
CA ALA A 94 1.65 -22.55 -6.29
C ALA A 94 0.75 -22.87 -7.50
N ASP A 95 0.34 -21.84 -8.26
CA ASP A 95 -0.48 -22.02 -9.47
C ASP A 95 0.25 -22.84 -10.55
N ILE A 96 1.52 -22.53 -10.81
CA ILE A 96 2.37 -23.28 -11.76
C ILE A 96 2.57 -24.74 -11.33
N LEU A 97 2.67 -25.00 -10.03
CA LEU A 97 2.82 -26.36 -9.48
C LEU A 97 1.51 -27.14 -9.42
N GLY A 98 0.38 -26.53 -9.81
CA GLY A 98 -0.95 -27.14 -9.69
C GLY A 98 -1.43 -27.27 -8.25
N GLU A 99 -0.88 -26.47 -7.33
CA GLU A 99 -1.30 -26.42 -5.94
C GLU A 99 -2.53 -25.51 -5.78
N GLU A 100 -3.41 -25.88 -4.84
CA GLU A 100 -4.54 -25.05 -4.48
C GLU A 100 -4.07 -23.83 -3.67
N ALA A 101 -3.81 -22.71 -4.34
CA ALA A 101 -3.54 -21.43 -3.68
C ALA A 101 -4.84 -20.70 -3.32
N ALA A 102 -4.79 -19.76 -2.37
CA ALA A 102 -5.85 -18.77 -2.19
C ALA A 102 -5.69 -17.62 -3.20
N PRO A 103 -6.77 -16.89 -3.55
CA PRO A 103 -6.66 -15.65 -4.30
C PRO A 103 -5.66 -14.67 -3.66
N TYR A 104 -4.91 -13.96 -4.48
CA TYR A 104 -3.99 -12.93 -4.07
C TYR A 104 -4.74 -11.66 -3.66
N ASP A 105 -5.08 -11.56 -2.37
CA ASP A 105 -5.74 -10.40 -1.78
C ASP A 105 -5.04 -9.94 -0.48
N PRO A 106 -3.75 -9.55 -0.56
CA PRO A 106 -2.98 -9.17 0.61
C PRO A 106 -3.49 -7.88 1.23
N VAL A 107 -3.26 -7.71 2.54
CA VAL A 107 -3.27 -6.38 3.15
C VAL A 107 -1.94 -5.69 2.78
N PRO A 108 -1.95 -4.61 1.97
CA PRO A 108 -0.72 -3.93 1.59
C PRO A 108 0.04 -3.46 2.83
N TYR A 109 1.36 -3.54 2.80
CA TYR A 109 2.20 -3.11 3.91
C TYR A 109 3.40 -2.34 3.38
N PHE A 110 3.70 -1.20 3.99
CA PHE A 110 4.93 -0.47 3.75
C PHE A 110 5.51 0.19 4.99
N TRP A 111 6.76 0.60 4.88
CA TRP A 111 7.45 1.31 5.94
C TRP A 111 8.40 2.36 5.37
N SER A 112 8.71 3.36 6.18
CA SER A 112 9.69 4.40 5.90
C SER A 112 10.43 4.71 7.19
N GLU A 113 11.70 5.08 7.07
CA GLU A 113 12.46 5.66 8.16
C GLU A 113 12.76 7.12 7.81
N GLN A 114 12.31 8.04 8.67
CA GLN A 114 12.50 9.47 8.46
C GLN A 114 12.97 10.10 9.77
N PHE A 115 14.16 10.70 9.75
CA PHE A 115 14.73 11.40 10.90
C PHE A 115 14.73 10.54 12.18
N GLY A 116 15.06 9.25 12.07
CA GLY A 116 15.08 8.30 13.19
C GLY A 116 13.71 7.80 13.65
N ARG A 117 12.62 8.16 12.94
CA ARG A 117 11.28 7.64 13.20
C ARG A 117 10.95 6.52 12.21
N PHE A 118 10.57 5.37 12.76
CA PHE A 118 10.05 4.26 11.99
C PHE A 118 8.55 4.44 11.79
N VAL A 119 8.16 4.70 10.54
CA VAL A 119 6.78 4.91 10.10
C VAL A 119 6.33 3.66 9.35
N GLN A 120 5.24 3.06 9.79
CA GLN A 120 4.72 1.84 9.20
C GLN A 120 3.26 2.02 8.80
N TYR A 121 2.87 1.48 7.65
CA TYR A 121 1.51 1.56 7.14
C TYR A 121 1.02 0.18 6.72
N ALA A 122 -0.23 -0.13 7.02
CA ALA A 122 -0.90 -1.32 6.52
C ALA A 122 -2.29 -0.97 6.00
N GLY A 123 -2.68 -1.58 4.88
CA GLY A 123 -4.01 -1.51 4.30
C GLY A 123 -4.12 -0.59 3.09
N HIS A 124 -5.34 -0.11 2.83
CA HIS A 124 -5.63 0.88 1.80
C HIS A 124 -6.77 1.78 2.30
N HIS A 125 -6.54 3.10 2.31
CA HIS A 125 -7.41 4.05 3.03
C HIS A 125 -8.26 4.93 2.12
N ALA A 126 -8.15 4.84 0.79
CA ALA A 126 -8.79 5.79 -0.12
C ALA A 126 -10.33 5.83 0.03
N ALA A 127 -10.95 4.67 0.27
CA ALA A 127 -12.40 4.57 0.47
C ALA A 127 -12.87 4.82 1.91
N ALA A 128 -11.97 5.13 2.86
CA ALA A 128 -12.32 5.32 4.26
C ALA A 128 -13.31 6.47 4.48
N ASP A 129 -14.27 6.28 5.38
CA ASP A 129 -15.28 7.29 5.76
C ASP A 129 -15.00 7.94 7.12
N ARG A 130 -14.08 7.36 7.90
CA ARG A 130 -13.73 7.87 9.23
C ARG A 130 -12.25 7.67 9.53
N THR A 131 -11.65 8.72 10.10
CA THR A 131 -10.27 8.71 10.60
C THR A 131 -10.29 8.80 12.14
N VAL A 132 -9.49 7.96 12.80
CA VAL A 132 -9.37 7.93 14.27
C VAL A 132 -7.90 7.99 14.67
N TRP A 133 -7.54 8.99 15.47
CA TRP A 133 -6.19 9.15 16.01
C TRP A 133 -6.05 8.43 17.36
N ARG A 134 -4.93 7.73 17.55
CA ARG A 134 -4.54 7.04 18.78
C ARG A 134 -3.22 7.64 19.27
N GLY A 135 -3.30 8.51 20.28
CA GLY A 135 -2.18 9.35 20.72
C GLY A 135 -2.04 10.66 19.92
N ASP A 136 -1.05 11.47 20.28
CA ASP A 136 -0.77 12.77 19.66
C ASP A 136 0.36 12.66 18.62
N PRO A 137 0.18 13.15 17.38
CA PRO A 137 1.25 13.20 16.37
C PRO A 137 2.49 14.03 16.76
N ALA A 138 2.35 14.93 17.74
CA ALA A 138 3.47 15.67 18.32
C ALA A 138 4.40 14.78 19.17
N ASP A 139 3.88 13.65 19.68
CA ASP A 139 4.64 12.70 20.48
C ASP A 139 5.47 11.74 19.61
N PRO A 140 6.49 11.06 20.20
CA PRO A 140 7.30 10.08 19.46
C PRO A 140 6.54 8.85 18.97
N ALA A 141 5.36 8.54 19.54
CA ALA A 141 4.62 7.33 19.26
C ALA A 141 3.10 7.55 19.16
N TRP A 142 2.53 7.24 18.00
CA TRP A 142 1.11 7.44 17.70
C TRP A 142 0.66 6.54 16.55
N THR A 143 -0.64 6.36 16.41
CA THR A 143 -1.26 5.62 15.32
C THR A 143 -2.45 6.41 14.77
N VAL A 144 -2.65 6.40 13.46
CA VAL A 144 -3.92 6.80 12.83
C VAL A 144 -4.55 5.58 12.20
N CYS A 145 -5.85 5.38 12.46
CA CYS A 145 -6.66 4.30 11.93
C CYS A 145 -7.71 4.87 10.98
N TRP A 146 -7.89 4.22 9.83
CA TRP A 146 -8.93 4.54 8.88
C TRP A 146 -9.98 3.44 8.87
N LEU A 147 -11.24 3.86 8.99
CA LEU A 147 -12.39 2.97 8.98
C LEU A 147 -13.22 3.18 7.72
N ARG A 148 -13.86 2.10 7.27
CA ARG A 148 -14.96 2.13 6.31
C ARG A 148 -16.11 1.33 6.89
N GLU A 149 -17.26 1.96 7.08
CA GLU A 149 -18.46 1.33 7.63
C GLU A 149 -18.16 0.61 8.97
N GLY A 150 -17.32 1.25 9.79
CA GLY A 150 -16.86 0.74 11.08
C GLY A 150 -15.76 -0.33 11.01
N ARG A 151 -15.38 -0.84 9.85
CA ARG A 151 -14.28 -1.82 9.70
C ARG A 151 -12.94 -1.13 9.54
N LEU A 152 -11.89 -1.67 10.15
CA LEU A 152 -10.52 -1.16 9.93
C LEU A 152 -10.06 -1.52 8.51
N VAL A 153 -9.78 -0.50 7.69
CA VAL A 153 -9.31 -0.69 6.29
C VAL A 153 -7.83 -0.34 6.12
N ALA A 154 -7.30 0.54 6.97
CA ALA A 154 -5.89 0.86 7.03
C ALA A 154 -5.46 1.43 8.38
N LEU A 155 -4.16 1.44 8.64
CA LEU A 155 -3.53 2.21 9.71
C LEU A 155 -2.12 2.66 9.35
N LEU A 156 -1.69 3.76 9.94
CA LEU A 156 -0.30 4.21 9.98
C LEU A 156 0.13 4.31 11.43
N ALA A 157 1.26 3.70 11.77
CA ALA A 157 1.82 3.68 13.11
C ALA A 157 3.25 4.24 13.08
N VAL A 158 3.52 5.19 13.99
CA VAL A 158 4.86 5.74 14.26
C VAL A 158 5.23 5.31 15.66
N GLY A 159 6.39 4.66 15.83
CA GLY A 159 6.83 4.19 17.17
C GLY A 159 5.90 3.18 17.84
N ARG A 160 4.96 2.57 17.10
CA ARG A 160 3.95 1.63 17.61
C ARG A 160 3.86 0.33 16.79
N PRO A 161 4.93 -0.48 16.73
CA PRO A 161 4.97 -1.70 15.93
C PRO A 161 3.90 -2.73 16.34
N ARG A 162 3.48 -2.73 17.62
CA ARG A 162 2.41 -3.58 18.12
C ARG A 162 1.05 -3.23 17.51
N ASP A 163 0.77 -1.95 17.30
CA ASP A 163 -0.47 -1.51 16.66
C ASP A 163 -0.48 -1.97 15.22
N LEU A 164 0.60 -1.79 14.47
CA LEU A 164 0.70 -2.30 13.09
C LEU A 164 0.46 -3.81 13.00
N ALA A 165 1.16 -4.60 13.82
CA ALA A 165 1.04 -6.06 13.79
C ALA A 165 -0.38 -6.55 14.10
N GLN A 166 -1.08 -5.88 15.02
CA GLN A 166 -2.47 -6.19 15.34
C GLN A 166 -3.42 -5.68 14.26
N GLY A 167 -3.20 -4.46 13.77
CA GLY A 167 -4.01 -3.79 12.76
C GLY A 167 -4.04 -4.57 11.45
N ARG A 168 -2.89 -5.08 10.97
CA ARG A 168 -2.84 -5.91 9.77
C ARG A 168 -3.76 -7.13 9.86
N ARG A 169 -3.76 -7.82 11.01
CA ARG A 169 -4.65 -8.99 11.26
C ARG A 169 -6.13 -8.60 11.38
N LEU A 170 -6.42 -7.44 11.97
CA LEU A 170 -7.78 -6.93 12.07
C LEU A 170 -8.35 -6.53 10.72
N ILE A 171 -7.54 -5.90 9.86
CA ILE A 171 -7.87 -5.60 8.46
C ILE A 171 -8.10 -6.89 7.69
N GLU A 172 -7.21 -7.88 7.85
CA GLU A 172 -7.32 -9.20 7.22
C GLU A 172 -8.63 -9.91 7.59
N ALA A 173 -8.99 -9.88 8.87
CA ALA A 173 -10.25 -10.43 9.38
C ALA A 173 -11.47 -9.51 9.17
N GLY A 174 -11.27 -8.33 8.57
CA GLY A 174 -12.32 -7.34 8.31
C GLY A 174 -13.10 -6.93 9.55
N ARG A 175 -12.48 -6.82 10.74
CA ARG A 175 -13.24 -6.63 12.00
C ARG A 175 -13.89 -5.25 12.10
N LEU A 176 -15.12 -5.22 12.64
CA LEU A 176 -15.77 -4.00 13.11
C LEU A 176 -15.05 -3.49 14.36
N MET A 177 -14.88 -2.18 14.44
CA MET A 177 -14.12 -1.51 15.50
C MET A 177 -15.02 -0.60 16.33
N ASP A 178 -14.77 -0.57 17.64
CA ASP A 178 -15.29 0.47 18.52
C ASP A 178 -14.40 1.70 18.34
N ALA A 179 -14.96 2.74 17.73
CA ALA A 179 -14.20 3.93 17.38
C ALA A 179 -13.84 4.82 18.59
N ASP A 180 -14.53 4.68 19.72
CA ASP A 180 -14.17 5.39 20.95
C ASP A 180 -13.04 4.64 21.67
N ALA A 181 -13.15 3.31 21.78
CA ALA A 181 -12.04 2.46 22.25
C ALA A 181 -10.78 2.58 21.36
N LEU A 182 -10.97 2.85 20.05
CA LEU A 182 -9.87 3.10 19.14
C LEU A 182 -9.08 4.37 19.49
N ARG A 183 -9.64 5.36 20.19
CA ARG A 183 -8.89 6.57 20.53
C ARG A 183 -7.90 6.35 21.66
N ASP A 184 -8.09 5.31 22.48
CA ASP A 184 -7.23 5.02 23.62
C ASP A 184 -5.91 4.34 23.18
N PRO A 185 -4.75 5.02 23.26
CA PRO A 185 -3.46 4.43 22.95
C PRO A 185 -2.99 3.39 23.97
N ALA A 186 -3.54 3.34 25.19
CA ALA A 186 -3.18 2.37 26.22
C ALA A 186 -3.87 1.01 25.99
N LEU A 187 -5.08 1.01 25.41
CA LEU A 187 -5.79 -0.20 25.04
C LEU A 187 -5.09 -0.90 23.85
N PRO A 188 -4.72 -2.20 23.95
CA PRO A 188 -4.23 -2.95 22.79
C PRO A 188 -5.22 -2.89 21.63
N LEU A 189 -4.76 -2.54 20.42
CA LEU A 189 -5.60 -2.33 19.25
C LEU A 189 -6.56 -3.51 18.97
N LYS A 190 -6.12 -4.75 19.17
CA LYS A 190 -6.95 -5.97 19.03
C LYS A 190 -8.16 -6.06 19.99
N GLN A 191 -8.18 -5.26 21.04
CA GLN A 191 -9.28 -5.18 22.02
C GLN A 191 -10.26 -4.05 21.69
N ALA A 192 -9.92 -3.13 20.78
CA ALA A 192 -10.82 -2.06 20.32
C ALA A 192 -11.83 -2.54 19.25
N VAL A 193 -12.18 -3.83 19.25
CA VAL A 193 -13.17 -4.39 18.34
C VAL A 193 -14.57 -4.10 18.86
N ALA A 194 -15.52 -3.84 17.96
CA ALA A 194 -16.93 -3.83 18.33
C ALA A 194 -17.36 -5.26 18.73
N GLY A 195 -18.17 -5.35 19.78
CA GLY A 195 -18.70 -6.61 20.33
C GLY A 195 -19.57 -7.38 19.34
#